data_AF-A0A4Y2KKE3-F1
#
_entry.id   AF-A0A4Y2KKE3-F1
#
_cell.length_a   1.000
_cell.length_b   1.000
_cell.length_c   1.000
_cell.angle_alpha   90.00
_cell.angle_beta   90.00
_cell.angle_gamma   90.00
#
_symmetry.space_group_name_H-M   'P 1'
#
loop_
_entity.id
_entity.type
_entity.pdbx_description
1 polymer ?
#
loop_
_entity_poly.entity_id
_entity_poly.type
_entity_poly.pdbx_seq_one_letter_code
_entity_poly.pdbx_strand_id
1 'polypeptide(L)'
;MQCIPNSESTSTKKVSMMNFYAYRIMIRNNSFKSHFKHSTVISSVIVDVYAKIEAERLLYIRLNQNKLRSEEYIHLKDAVATEKNVDDIGKMVILPSTFTGSPRQMHEYAQDAMTYVRSYGRPDLFITFTCNPAWPEIKEKLSHGQTSTDRHDLLARVFRQKQQKFINV
;
A
#
# COMPACT_ATOMS: atom_id res chain seq x y z
N MET A 1 -16.68 -4.55 -1.96
CA MET A 1 -17.46 -4.52 -0.71
C MET A 1 -17.97 -5.92 -0.41
N GLN A 2 -17.87 -6.38 0.83
CA GLN A 2 -18.41 -7.67 1.28
C GLN A 2 -19.34 -7.46 2.48
N CYS A 3 -20.46 -8.19 2.52
CA CYS A 3 -21.42 -8.15 3.63
C CYS A 3 -20.95 -9.09 4.75
N ILE A 4 -21.13 -8.67 6.00
CA ILE A 4 -20.88 -9.51 7.17
C ILE A 4 -22.07 -10.49 7.30
N PRO A 5 -21.86 -11.81 7.27
CA PRO A 5 -22.89 -12.73 7.74
C PRO A 5 -22.80 -12.76 9.27
N ASN A 6 -23.94 -12.48 9.93
CA ASN A 6 -24.16 -12.52 11.38
C ASN A 6 -24.02 -11.17 12.10
N SER A 7 -25.06 -10.34 11.97
CA SER A 7 -25.58 -9.55 13.09
C SER A 7 -27.06 -9.28 12.84
N GLU A 8 -27.92 -9.70 13.76
CA GLU A 8 -29.38 -9.48 13.78
C GLU A 8 -29.78 -8.02 14.01
N SER A 9 -29.19 -7.09 13.26
CA SER A 9 -29.65 -5.71 13.21
C SER A 9 -29.59 -5.20 11.77
N THR A 10 -30.73 -4.71 11.31
CA THR A 10 -31.00 -4.16 9.98
C THR A 10 -30.24 -2.85 9.76
N SER A 11 -28.92 -2.95 9.64
CA SER A 11 -28.09 -1.90 9.06
C SER A 11 -27.15 -2.59 8.09
N THR A 12 -27.39 -2.41 6.79
CA THR A 12 -26.54 -2.88 5.69
C THR A 12 -25.21 -2.10 5.70
N LYS A 13 -24.43 -2.25 6.77
CA LYS A 13 -23.10 -1.64 6.91
C LYS A 13 -22.17 -2.36 5.94
N LYS A 14 -21.99 -1.78 4.76
CA LYS A 14 -21.01 -2.24 3.79
C LYS A 14 -19.61 -1.91 4.32
N VAL A 15 -18.77 -2.93 4.44
CA VAL A 15 -17.38 -2.77 4.88
C VAL A 15 -16.46 -2.85 3.66
N SER A 16 -15.43 -2.00 3.62
CA SER A 16 -14.36 -2.08 2.62
C SER A 16 -13.61 -3.41 2.76
N MET A 17 -13.16 -4.02 1.65
CA MET A 17 -12.36 -5.25 1.74
C MET A 17 -11.13 -5.07 2.63
N MET A 18 -10.53 -3.87 2.63
CA MET A 18 -9.39 -3.55 3.49
C MET A 18 -9.71 -3.73 4.97
N ASN A 19 -10.82 -3.16 5.45
CA ASN A 19 -11.23 -3.27 6.85
C ASN A 19 -11.61 -4.70 7.23
N PHE A 20 -12.26 -5.43 6.31
CA PHE A 20 -12.63 -6.83 6.51
C PHE A 20 -11.39 -7.72 6.67
N TYR A 21 -10.43 -7.61 5.76
CA TYR A 21 -9.20 -8.39 5.82
C TYR A 21 -8.29 -7.97 6.98
N ALA A 22 -8.20 -6.67 7.29
CA ALA A 22 -7.45 -6.20 8.46
C ALA A 22 -7.98 -6.81 9.76
N TYR A 23 -9.30 -6.87 9.92
CA TYR A 23 -9.94 -7.52 11.07
C TYR A 23 -9.60 -9.02 11.15
N ARG A 24 -9.60 -9.73 10.02
CA ARG A 24 -9.33 -11.17 9.97
C ARG A 24 -7.85 -11.50 10.22
N ILE A 25 -6.93 -10.66 9.75
CA ILE A 25 -5.48 -10.87 9.87
C ILE A 25 -4.95 -10.46 11.25
N MET A 26 -5.65 -9.56 11.96
CA MET A 26 -5.26 -9.12 13.30
C MET A 26 -5.02 -10.30 14.27
N ILE A 27 -3.85 -10.29 14.92
CA ILE A 27 -3.47 -11.25 15.97
C ILE A 27 -4.21 -10.91 17.25
N ARG A 28 -4.85 -11.90 17.89
CA ARG A 28 -5.57 -11.77 19.16
C ARG A 28 -5.20 -12.92 20.09
N ASN A 29 -5.06 -12.62 21.37
CA ASN A 29 -4.63 -13.60 22.38
C ASN A 29 -5.60 -14.78 22.55
N ASN A 30 -6.87 -14.62 22.16
CA ASN A 30 -7.93 -15.59 22.44
C ASN A 30 -8.37 -16.42 21.22
N SER A 31 -7.53 -16.57 20.20
CA SER A 31 -7.86 -17.35 19.01
C SER A 31 -6.67 -18.13 18.50
N PHE A 32 -6.72 -19.47 18.62
CA PHE A 32 -5.76 -20.37 18.00
C PHE A 32 -5.89 -20.31 16.48
N LYS A 33 -5.12 -19.45 15.83
CA LYS A 33 -5.03 -19.45 14.37
C LYS A 33 -3.85 -20.32 13.95
N SER A 34 -4.11 -21.63 13.80
CA SER A 34 -3.17 -22.62 13.27
C SER A 34 -2.47 -22.16 11.97
N HIS A 35 -3.19 -21.40 11.14
CA HIS A 35 -2.72 -20.92 9.85
C HIS A 35 -1.51 -19.99 9.97
N PHE A 36 -1.35 -19.29 11.10
CA PHE A 36 -0.22 -18.38 11.32
C PHE A 36 1.11 -19.09 11.65
N LYS A 37 1.12 -20.42 11.71
CA LYS A 37 2.32 -21.22 11.99
C LYS A 37 3.16 -21.52 10.74
N HIS A 38 2.57 -21.49 9.54
CA HIS A 38 3.27 -21.77 8.28
C HIS A 38 3.48 -20.48 7.48
N SER A 39 4.68 -19.93 7.59
CA SER A 39 5.10 -18.62 7.07
C SER A 39 4.87 -18.40 5.57
N THR A 40 5.14 -19.42 4.76
CA THR A 40 5.03 -19.35 3.31
C THR A 40 3.58 -19.24 2.85
N VAL A 41 2.70 -20.06 3.42
CA VAL A 41 1.26 -20.11 3.11
C VAL A 41 0.56 -18.81 3.52
N ILE A 42 0.96 -18.21 4.65
CA ILE A 42 0.38 -16.93 5.08
C ILE A 42 0.82 -15.81 4.13
N SER A 43 2.10 -15.81 3.73
CA SER A 43 2.65 -14.77 2.86
C SER A 43 1.96 -14.77 1.50
N SER A 44 1.72 -15.95 0.91
CA SER A 44 0.97 -16.04 -0.36
C SER A 44 -0.48 -15.56 -0.21
N VAL A 45 -1.18 -15.97 0.86
CA VAL A 45 -2.56 -15.51 1.13
C VAL A 45 -2.62 -13.98 1.30
N ILE A 46 -1.63 -13.37 1.96
CA ILE A 46 -1.59 -11.91 2.12
C ILE A 46 -1.43 -11.21 0.76
N VAL A 47 -0.59 -11.73 -0.13
CA VAL A 47 -0.39 -11.17 -1.48
C VAL A 47 -1.69 -11.25 -2.29
N ASP A 48 -2.40 -12.37 -2.24
CA ASP A 48 -3.70 -12.53 -2.93
C ASP A 48 -4.76 -11.57 -2.39
N VAL A 49 -4.79 -11.39 -1.07
CA VAL A 49 -5.68 -10.43 -0.41
C VAL A 49 -5.33 -8.99 -0.83
N TYR A 50 -4.05 -8.65 -0.91
CA TYR A 50 -3.59 -7.34 -1.39
C TYR A 50 -4.04 -7.09 -2.83
N ALA A 51 -3.86 -8.05 -3.73
CA ALA A 51 -4.29 -7.95 -5.12
C ALA A 51 -5.80 -7.69 -5.24
N LYS A 52 -6.62 -8.35 -4.41
CA LYS A 52 -8.08 -8.10 -4.35
C LYS A 52 -8.43 -6.69 -3.89
N ILE A 53 -7.74 -6.19 -2.86
CA ILE A 53 -7.95 -4.83 -2.34
C ILE A 53 -7.57 -3.80 -3.40
N GLU A 54 -6.43 -3.97 -4.08
CA GLU A 54 -6.00 -3.05 -5.14
C GLU A 54 -6.94 -3.08 -6.35
N ALA A 55 -7.45 -4.26 -6.74
CA ALA A 55 -8.46 -4.36 -7.79
C ALA A 55 -9.74 -3.60 -7.42
N GLU A 56 -10.20 -3.67 -6.17
CA GLU A 56 -11.35 -2.88 -5.68
C GLU A 56 -11.07 -1.37 -5.75
N ARG A 57 -9.85 -0.93 -5.37
CA ARG A 57 -9.46 0.49 -5.44
C ARG A 57 -9.41 1.00 -6.87
N LEU A 58 -8.84 0.23 -7.80
CA LEU A 58 -8.81 0.57 -9.22
C LEU A 58 -10.21 0.63 -9.82
N LEU A 59 -11.09 -0.31 -9.46
CA LEU A 59 -12.49 -0.29 -9.88
C LEU A 59 -13.19 0.98 -9.35
N TYR A 60 -12.95 1.34 -8.09
CA TYR A 60 -13.49 2.58 -7.52
C TYR A 60 -13.01 3.82 -8.29
N ILE A 61 -11.72 3.91 -8.59
CA ILE A 61 -11.14 5.01 -9.37
C ILE A 61 -11.78 5.07 -10.77
N ARG A 62 -11.93 3.92 -11.44
CA ARG A 62 -12.53 3.83 -12.77
C ARG A 62 -14.00 4.28 -12.80
N LEU A 63 -14.79 3.91 -11.79
CA LEU A 63 -16.22 4.23 -11.73
C LEU A 63 -16.50 5.66 -11.26
N ASN A 64 -15.62 6.25 -10.45
CA ASN A 64 -15.84 7.55 -9.80
C ASN A 64 -14.99 8.69 -10.38
N GLN A 65 -14.52 8.58 -11.64
CA GLN A 65 -13.68 9.60 -12.30
C GLN A 65 -14.28 11.02 -12.22
N ASN A 66 -15.58 11.18 -12.48
CA ASN A 66 -16.25 12.49 -12.44
C ASN A 66 -16.19 13.12 -11.03
N LYS A 67 -16.30 12.29 -9.98
CA LYS A 67 -16.20 12.76 -8.58
C LYS A 67 -14.75 13.13 -8.21
N LEU A 68 -13.78 12.49 -8.85
CA LEU A 68 -12.34 12.76 -8.66
C LEU A 68 -11.85 13.99 -9.44
N ARG A 69 -12.77 14.81 -9.98
CA ARG A 69 -12.46 15.97 -10.84
C ARG A 69 -11.54 15.61 -12.01
N SER A 70 -11.74 14.45 -12.62
CA SER A 70 -10.94 14.02 -13.79
C SER A 70 -10.99 15.02 -14.94
N GLU A 71 -12.07 15.81 -15.05
CA GLU A 71 -12.36 16.76 -16.13
C GLU A 71 -11.36 17.92 -16.21
N GLU A 72 -10.95 18.51 -15.09
CA GLU A 72 -9.93 19.59 -15.06
C GLU A 72 -8.58 19.10 -15.62
N TYR A 73 -8.34 17.79 -15.53
CA TYR A 73 -7.12 17.18 -16.05
C TYR A 73 -7.20 16.72 -17.51
N ILE A 74 -8.40 16.63 -18.09
CA ILE A 74 -8.56 16.32 -19.52
C ILE A 74 -7.96 17.48 -20.32
N HIS A 75 -8.27 18.73 -19.96
CA HIS A 75 -7.74 19.92 -20.65
C HIS A 75 -6.21 20.07 -20.53
N LEU A 76 -5.64 19.71 -19.37
CA LEU A 76 -4.18 19.74 -19.14
C LEU A 76 -3.46 18.67 -19.99
N LYS A 77 -4.13 17.55 -20.27
CA LYS A 77 -3.61 16.50 -21.15
C LYS A 77 -3.85 16.79 -22.63
N ASP A 78 -4.97 17.40 -23.01
CA ASP A 78 -5.26 17.78 -24.41
C ASP A 78 -4.24 18.82 -24.93
N ALA A 79 -3.74 19.70 -24.05
CA ALA A 79 -2.62 20.60 -24.34
C ALA A 79 -1.27 19.88 -24.56
N VAL A 80 -1.13 18.64 -24.07
CA VAL A 80 0.09 17.80 -24.18
C VAL A 80 -0.07 16.71 -25.25
N ALA A 81 -1.29 16.33 -25.61
CA ALA A 81 -1.62 15.19 -26.46
C ALA A 81 -1.97 15.56 -27.91
N THR A 82 -1.69 16.80 -28.35
CA THR A 82 -2.00 17.34 -29.68
C THR A 82 -1.39 16.56 -30.86
N GLU A 83 -0.68 15.46 -30.61
CA GLU A 83 0.00 14.63 -31.62
C GLU A 83 -0.61 13.22 -31.85
N LYS A 84 -1.70 12.81 -31.17
CA LYS A 84 -2.22 11.43 -31.35
C LYS A 84 -3.74 11.33 -31.57
N ASN A 85 -4.11 10.55 -32.60
CA ASN A 85 -5.46 10.23 -33.05
C ASN A 85 -6.37 9.74 -31.90
N VAL A 86 -7.57 10.33 -31.85
CA VAL A 86 -8.54 10.21 -30.75
C VAL A 86 -9.38 8.93 -30.82
N ASP A 87 -9.48 8.32 -32.01
CA ASP A 87 -10.44 7.24 -32.28
C ASP A 87 -10.00 5.84 -31.79
N ASP A 88 -8.72 5.66 -31.43
CA ASP A 88 -8.15 4.35 -31.01
C ASP A 88 -7.89 4.25 -29.50
N ILE A 89 -8.30 5.27 -28.73
CA ILE A 89 -8.02 5.38 -27.31
C ILE A 89 -9.28 4.96 -26.55
N GLY A 90 -9.32 3.71 -26.09
CA GLY A 90 -10.35 3.25 -25.15
C GLY A 90 -10.51 4.20 -23.94
N LYS A 91 -11.65 4.14 -23.25
CA LYS A 91 -12.01 5.09 -22.17
C LYS A 91 -10.85 5.30 -21.18
N MET A 92 -10.24 6.49 -21.25
CA MET A 92 -9.06 6.84 -20.47
C MET A 92 -9.44 6.98 -18.98
N VAL A 93 -8.79 6.20 -18.11
CA VAL A 93 -8.94 6.32 -16.66
C VAL A 93 -7.70 7.02 -16.11
N ILE A 94 -7.90 8.16 -15.46
CA ILE A 94 -6.82 8.92 -14.86
C ILE A 94 -6.58 8.39 -13.45
N LEU A 95 -5.37 7.90 -13.19
CA LEU A 95 -4.94 7.51 -11.86
C LEU A 95 -4.50 8.75 -11.06
N PRO A 96 -4.96 8.91 -9.81
CA PRO A 96 -4.50 9.98 -8.92
C PRO A 96 -3.04 9.74 -8.50
N SER A 97 -2.33 10.78 -8.06
CA SER A 97 -0.95 10.64 -7.55
C SER A 97 -0.85 9.84 -6.25
N THR A 98 -1.96 9.70 -5.53
CA THR A 98 -2.07 8.81 -4.36
C THR A 98 -1.95 7.33 -4.72
N PHE A 99 -2.06 6.95 -6.00
CA PHE A 99 -1.88 5.58 -6.45
C PHE A 99 -0.41 5.27 -6.71
N THR A 100 0.13 4.29 -5.99
CA THR A 100 1.53 3.90 -6.08
C THR A 100 1.87 3.34 -7.47
N GLY A 101 2.89 3.88 -8.13
CA GLY A 101 3.29 3.51 -9.48
C GLY A 101 2.51 4.20 -10.60
N SER A 102 1.60 5.13 -10.27
CA SER A 102 0.97 5.97 -11.29
C SER A 102 1.99 6.92 -11.94
N PRO A 103 1.82 7.28 -13.23
CA PRO A 103 2.66 8.30 -13.87
C PRO A 103 2.67 9.64 -13.11
N ARG A 104 1.55 9.97 -12.46
CA ARG A 104 1.41 11.20 -11.67
C ARG A 104 2.25 11.18 -10.41
N GLN A 105 2.24 10.07 -9.67
CA GLN A 105 3.08 9.92 -8.49
C GLN A 105 4.56 10.07 -8.86
N MET A 106 4.98 9.45 -9.97
CA MET A 106 6.36 9.57 -10.45
C MET A 106 6.72 11.02 -10.81
N HIS A 107 5.81 11.74 -11.46
CA HIS A 107 6.02 13.14 -11.80
C HIS A 107 6.09 14.03 -10.56
N GLU A 108 5.19 13.82 -9.59
CA GLU A 108 5.18 14.54 -8.31
C GLU A 108 6.51 14.31 -7.56
N TYR A 109 6.98 13.06 -7.45
CA TYR A 109 8.28 12.77 -6.82
C TYR A 109 9.47 13.42 -7.54
N ALA A 110 9.44 13.48 -8.87
CA ALA A 110 10.49 14.17 -9.62
C ALA A 110 10.47 15.70 -9.36
N GLN A 111 9.28 16.31 -9.35
CA GLN A 111 9.13 17.73 -9.05
C GLN A 111 9.52 18.06 -7.61
N ASP A 112 9.13 17.23 -6.65
CA ASP A 112 9.52 17.38 -5.25
C ASP A 112 11.04 17.29 -5.10
N ALA A 113 11.68 16.29 -5.70
CA ALA A 113 13.13 16.14 -5.68
C ALA A 113 13.84 17.38 -6.25
N MET A 114 13.37 17.91 -7.39
CA MET A 114 13.89 19.14 -7.98
C MET A 114 13.70 20.34 -7.05
N THR A 115 12.56 20.40 -6.35
CA THR A 115 12.26 21.45 -5.38
C THR A 115 13.21 21.39 -4.18
N TYR A 116 13.48 20.19 -3.65
CA TYR A 116 14.47 19.99 -2.58
C TYR A 116 15.88 20.40 -2.99
N VAL A 117 16.32 20.03 -4.20
CA VAL A 117 17.65 20.42 -4.70
C VAL A 117 17.75 21.94 -4.87
N ARG A 118 16.67 22.58 -5.32
CA ARG A 118 16.64 24.04 -5.46
C ARG A 118 16.67 24.77 -4.12
N SER A 119 16.01 24.25 -3.09
CA SER A 119 15.89 24.91 -1.78
C SER A 119 17.05 24.59 -0.84
N TYR A 120 17.54 23.35 -0.83
CA TYR A 120 18.57 22.88 0.11
C TYR A 120 19.92 22.57 -0.56
N GLY A 121 20.01 22.64 -1.89
CA GLY A 121 21.21 22.31 -2.64
C GLY A 121 21.31 20.82 -2.98
N ARG A 122 22.43 20.43 -3.57
CA ARG A 122 22.67 19.05 -4.01
C ARG A 122 22.86 18.14 -2.78
N PRO A 123 22.23 16.96 -2.72
CA PRO A 123 22.54 15.99 -1.67
C PRO A 123 23.98 15.46 -1.81
N ASP A 124 24.73 15.46 -0.71
CA ASP A 124 26.11 14.95 -0.67
C ASP A 124 26.22 13.58 0.01
N LEU A 125 25.19 13.14 0.74
CA LEU A 125 25.18 11.89 1.49
C LEU A 125 24.05 10.97 1.06
N PHE A 126 24.38 9.71 0.79
CA PHE A 126 23.43 8.62 0.59
C PHE A 126 23.57 7.63 1.75
N ILE A 127 22.54 7.56 2.61
CA ILE A 127 22.51 6.63 3.75
C ILE A 127 21.62 5.44 3.39
N THR A 128 22.16 4.24 3.51
CA THR A 128 21.40 3.00 3.38
C THR A 128 21.16 2.40 4.77
N PHE A 129 19.89 2.21 5.14
CA PHE A 129 19.51 1.53 6.37
C PHE A 129 18.98 0.13 6.05
N THR A 130 19.66 -0.91 6.52
CA THR A 130 19.31 -2.31 6.24
C THR A 130 18.75 -2.99 7.49
N CYS A 131 17.78 -3.89 7.29
CA CYS A 131 17.22 -4.68 8.38
C CYS A 131 18.22 -5.77 8.80
N ASN A 132 18.47 -5.93 10.10
CA ASN A 132 19.28 -7.01 10.63
C ASN A 132 18.38 -8.05 11.33
N PRO A 133 18.25 -9.28 10.79
CA PRO A 133 17.46 -10.36 11.40
C PRO A 133 17.92 -10.75 12.81
N ALA A 134 19.16 -10.44 13.19
CA ALA A 134 19.73 -10.79 14.48
C ALA A 134 19.37 -9.82 15.62
N TRP A 135 18.58 -8.76 15.37
CA TRP A 135 18.17 -7.82 16.41
C TRP A 135 17.43 -8.52 17.57
N PRO A 136 17.68 -8.13 18.83
CA PRO A 136 17.09 -8.79 19.99
C PRO A 136 15.55 -8.72 19.98
N GLU A 137 14.98 -7.61 19.50
CA GLU A 137 13.52 -7.44 19.42
C GLU A 137 12.85 -8.45 18.48
N ILE A 138 13.59 -8.98 17.50
CA ILE A 138 13.13 -10.04 16.60
C ILE A 138 13.23 -11.39 17.32
N LYS A 139 14.40 -11.68 17.90
CA LYS A 139 14.67 -12.97 18.57
C LYS A 139 13.71 -13.23 19.74
N GLU A 140 13.42 -12.21 20.55
CA GLU A 140 12.51 -12.33 21.70
C GLU A 140 11.05 -12.62 21.30
N LYS A 141 10.63 -12.17 20.12
CA LYS A 141 9.25 -12.30 19.64
C LYS A 141 9.02 -13.52 18.74
N LEU A 142 10.08 -14.24 18.38
CA LEU A 142 9.98 -15.49 17.63
C LEU A 142 9.49 -16.61 18.56
N SER A 143 8.50 -17.38 18.10
CA SER A 143 8.06 -18.58 18.82
C SER A 143 9.05 -19.73 18.62
N HIS A 144 9.04 -20.72 19.51
CA HIS A 144 9.91 -21.90 19.41
C HIS A 144 9.80 -22.56 18.02
N GLY A 145 10.94 -22.72 17.34
CA GLY A 145 11.04 -23.32 16.01
C GLY A 145 10.76 -22.39 14.83
N GLN A 146 10.47 -21.10 15.04
CA GLN A 146 10.32 -20.12 13.95
C GLN A 146 11.64 -19.41 13.63
N THR A 147 11.87 -19.16 12.35
CA THR A 147 13.00 -18.37 11.85
C THR A 147 12.56 -16.92 11.58
N SER A 148 13.49 -15.97 11.51
CA SER A 148 13.20 -14.59 11.10
C SER A 148 12.49 -14.49 9.74
N THR A 149 12.83 -15.37 8.79
CA THR A 149 12.18 -15.47 7.48
C THR A 149 10.72 -15.88 7.59
N ASP A 150 10.35 -16.55 8.68
CA ASP A 150 8.97 -17.00 8.86
C ASP A 150 8.02 -15.87 9.29
N ARG A 151 8.59 -14.76 9.81
CA ARG A 151 7.86 -13.64 10.40
C ARG A 151 8.26 -12.32 9.74
N HIS A 152 7.94 -12.19 8.46
CA HIS A 152 8.15 -10.95 7.70
C HIS A 152 7.43 -9.73 8.32
N ASP A 153 6.28 -9.96 8.96
CA ASP A 153 5.54 -8.92 9.69
C ASP A 153 6.36 -8.34 10.85
N LEU A 154 7.06 -9.19 11.59
CA LEU A 154 7.92 -8.79 12.70
C LEU A 154 9.14 -8.01 12.19
N LEU A 155 9.80 -8.51 11.15
CA LEU A 155 10.92 -7.83 10.50
C LEU A 155 10.54 -6.42 10.04
N ALA A 156 9.42 -6.29 9.31
CA ALA A 156 8.96 -5.00 8.80
C ALA A 156 8.61 -4.02 9.92
N ARG A 157 8.00 -4.50 11.02
CA ARG A 157 7.67 -3.67 12.18
C ARG A 157 8.90 -3.18 12.93
N VAL A 158 9.85 -4.06 13.22
CA VAL A 158 11.09 -3.70 13.92
C VAL A 158 11.92 -2.77 13.04
N PHE A 159 12.02 -3.06 11.73
CA PHE A 159 12.69 -2.18 10.77
C PHE A 159 12.09 -0.78 10.78
N ARG A 160 10.76 -0.65 10.68
CA ARG A 160 10.07 0.65 10.73
C ARG A 160 10.35 1.39 12.04
N GLN A 161 10.33 0.70 13.17
CA GLN A 161 10.63 1.31 14.47
C GLN A 161 12.08 1.81 14.56
N LYS A 162 13.05 1.02 14.07
CA LYS A 162 14.46 1.43 14.04
C LYS A 162 14.69 2.58 13.06
N GLN A 163 14.06 2.55 11.89
CA GLN A 163 14.12 3.63 10.90
C GLN A 163 13.56 4.94 11.46
N GLN A 164 12.41 4.89 12.14
CA GLN A 164 11.85 6.07 12.80
C GLN A 164 12.77 6.60 13.90
N LYS A 165 13.35 5.71 14.71
CA LYS A 165 14.35 6.11 15.70
C LYS A 165 15.58 6.75 15.05
N PHE A 166 16.03 6.26 13.90
CA PHE A 166 17.18 6.79 13.17
C PHE A 166 16.92 8.19 12.59
N ILE A 167 15.71 8.43 12.07
CA ILE A 167 15.31 9.73 11.50
C ILE A 167 15.05 10.78 12.58
N ASN A 168 14.56 10.36 13.75
CA ASN A 168 14.20 11.24 14.86
C ASN A 168 15.36 11.48 15.86
N VAL A 169 16.60 11.14 15.50
CA VAL A 169 17.81 11.52 16.26
C VAL A 169 18.17 12.96 15.94
#